data_AF-A0A8T3LY66-F1
#
_entry.id   AF-A0A8T3LY66-F1
#
_cell.length_a   1.000
_cell.length_b   1.000
_cell.length_c   1.000
_cell.angle_alpha   90.00
_cell.angle_beta   90.00
_cell.angle_gamma   90.00
#
_symmetry.space_group_name_H-M   'P 1'
#
loop_
_entity.id
_entity.type
_entity.pdbx_description
1 polymer ?
#
loop_
_entity_poly.entity_id
_entity_poly.type
_entity_poly.pdbx_seq_one_letter_code
_entity_poly.pdbx_strand_id
1 'polypeptide(L)'
;MNVRPAVMSRAAFLAATDALVETGSALVAEPNWDRFRSWLIDSDALLERVWGRMDRYHLAWLNVGRGSAPPGSSLDDAGTRRFIAEVASGKLAVLRTMRSSVERQGWTLLSDDAQDDPTEENR
;
A
#
# COMPACT_ATOMS: atom_id res chain seq x y z
N MET A 1 20.60 24.50 3.16
CA MET A 1 19.91 23.21 3.42
C MET A 1 19.04 22.91 2.22
N ASN A 2 19.30 21.82 1.48
CA ASN A 2 18.49 21.48 0.30
C ASN A 2 17.27 20.68 0.79
N VAL A 3 16.15 21.36 1.03
CA VAL A 3 14.88 20.72 1.41
C VAL A 3 14.38 19.98 0.17
N ARG A 4 14.27 18.66 0.24
CA ARG A 4 13.64 17.89 -0.86
C ARG A 4 12.16 18.29 -0.93
N PRO A 5 11.59 18.53 -2.11
CA PRO A 5 10.17 18.84 -2.23
C PRO A 5 9.33 17.69 -1.70
N ALA A 6 8.22 18.02 -1.02
CA ALA A 6 7.25 17.03 -0.56
C ALA A 6 6.68 16.27 -1.76
N VAL A 7 6.51 14.95 -1.62
CA VAL A 7 6.06 14.08 -2.70
C VAL A 7 4.53 14.00 -2.79
N MET A 8 3.83 14.31 -1.70
CA MET A 8 2.39 14.50 -1.56
C MET A 8 2.06 15.11 -0.19
N SER A 9 0.82 15.53 0.02
CA SER A 9 0.35 15.91 1.35
C SER A 9 0.15 14.70 2.25
N ARG A 10 0.32 14.90 3.55
CA ARG A 10 0.05 13.90 4.59
C ARG A 10 -1.42 13.47 4.57
N ALA A 11 -2.33 14.41 4.33
CA ALA A 11 -3.76 14.12 4.18
C ALA A 11 -4.02 13.17 2.99
N ALA A 12 -3.42 13.45 1.82
CA ALA A 12 -3.55 12.59 0.65
C ALA A 12 -2.97 11.19 0.89
N PHE A 13 -1.82 11.10 1.57
CA PHE A 13 -1.23 9.81 1.95
C PHE A 13 -2.15 8.99 2.86
N LEU A 14 -2.71 9.62 3.90
CA LEU A 14 -3.62 8.96 4.84
C LEU A 14 -4.89 8.48 4.13
N ALA A 15 -5.48 9.32 3.29
CA ALA A 15 -6.67 8.96 2.51
C ALA A 15 -6.40 7.81 1.53
N ALA A 16 -5.27 7.85 0.81
CA ALA A 16 -4.87 6.77 -0.09
C ALA A 16 -4.62 5.46 0.68
N THR A 17 -4.00 5.54 1.85
CA THR A 17 -3.78 4.37 2.71
C THR A 17 -5.09 3.80 3.24
N ASP A 18 -6.06 4.64 3.59
CA ASP A 18 -7.39 4.22 4.03
C ASP A 18 -8.16 3.49 2.93
N ALA A 19 -8.11 3.99 1.69
CA ALA A 19 -8.71 3.31 0.54
C ALA A 19 -8.08 1.93 0.27
N LEU A 20 -6.74 1.81 0.41
CA LEU A 20 -6.05 0.53 0.30
C LEU A 20 -6.42 -0.43 1.44
N VAL A 21 -6.63 0.09 2.66
CA VAL A 21 -7.07 -0.73 3.81
C VAL A 21 -8.50 -1.24 3.61
N GLU A 22 -9.40 -0.42 3.09
CA GLU A 22 -10.77 -0.83 2.75
C GLU A 22 -10.75 -1.93 1.68
N THR A 23 -10.06 -1.68 0.56
CA THR A 23 -9.93 -2.64 -0.55
C THR A 23 -9.31 -3.95 -0.10
N GLY A 24 -8.24 -3.90 0.69
CA GLY A 24 -7.60 -5.09 1.24
C GLY A 24 -8.52 -5.87 2.19
N SER A 25 -9.33 -5.17 2.99
CA SER A 25 -10.31 -5.81 3.89
C SER A 25 -11.38 -6.54 3.10
N ALA A 26 -11.87 -5.94 2.01
CA ALA A 26 -12.78 -6.59 1.08
C ALA A 26 -12.15 -7.82 0.39
N LEU A 27 -10.86 -7.77 0.04
CA LEU A 27 -10.13 -8.92 -0.53
C LEU A 27 -9.97 -10.09 0.43
N VAL A 28 -9.83 -9.82 1.73
CA VAL A 28 -9.79 -10.89 2.74
C VAL A 28 -11.17 -11.57 2.85
N ALA A 29 -12.25 -10.80 2.82
CA ALA A 29 -13.61 -11.33 2.88
C ALA A 29 -14.01 -12.07 1.58
N GLU A 30 -13.63 -11.53 0.43
CA GLU A 30 -13.96 -12.05 -0.88
C GLU A 30 -12.71 -12.08 -1.78
N PRO A 31 -11.89 -13.16 -1.68
CA PRO A 31 -10.68 -13.28 -2.47
C PRO A 31 -10.95 -13.33 -3.97
N ASN A 32 -10.27 -12.46 -4.71
CA ASN A 32 -10.32 -12.37 -6.16
C ASN A 32 -8.94 -11.99 -6.72
N TRP A 33 -8.45 -12.75 -7.70
CA TRP A 33 -7.08 -12.62 -8.20
C TRP A 33 -6.80 -11.27 -8.88
N ASP A 34 -7.70 -10.80 -9.74
CA ASP A 34 -7.48 -9.55 -10.48
C ASP A 34 -7.51 -8.34 -9.56
N ARG A 35 -8.49 -8.29 -8.64
CA ARG A 35 -8.55 -7.26 -7.59
C ARG A 35 -7.30 -7.29 -6.70
N PHE A 36 -6.83 -8.48 -6.32
CA PHE A 36 -5.63 -8.64 -5.52
C PHE A 36 -4.38 -8.12 -6.23
N ARG A 37 -4.21 -8.45 -7.52
CA ARG A 37 -3.07 -7.97 -8.33
C ARG A 37 -3.05 -6.45 -8.45
N SER A 38 -4.19 -5.83 -8.75
CA SER A 38 -4.29 -4.37 -8.85
C SER A 38 -3.99 -3.71 -7.50
N TRP A 39 -4.56 -4.24 -6.42
CA TRP A 39 -4.30 -3.73 -5.07
C TRP A 39 -2.83 -3.81 -4.66
N LEU A 40 -2.11 -4.86 -5.06
CA LEU A 40 -0.66 -4.94 -4.85
C LEU A 40 0.08 -3.82 -5.58
N ILE A 41 -0.23 -3.59 -6.85
CA ILE A 41 0.38 -2.55 -7.69
C ILE A 41 0.12 -1.16 -7.10
N ASP A 42 -1.13 -0.87 -6.75
CA ASP A 42 -1.52 0.44 -6.20
C ASP A 42 -0.84 0.73 -4.88
N SER A 43 -0.75 -0.29 -4.01
CA SER A 43 -0.02 -0.15 -2.75
C SER A 43 1.48 0.03 -2.98
N ASP A 44 2.09 -0.67 -3.92
CA ASP A 44 3.52 -0.53 -4.18
C ASP A 44 3.84 0.84 -4.78
N ALA A 45 2.98 1.35 -5.68
CA ALA A 45 3.09 2.70 -6.23
C ALA A 45 3.00 3.79 -5.16
N LEU A 46 2.08 3.64 -4.19
CA LEU A 46 1.96 4.56 -3.06
C LEU A 46 3.25 4.56 -2.22
N LEU A 47 3.76 3.37 -1.88
CA LEU A 47 4.95 3.22 -1.05
C LEU A 47 6.21 3.74 -1.76
N GLU A 48 6.38 3.41 -3.05
CA GLU A 48 7.49 3.89 -3.85
C GLU A 48 7.49 5.42 -3.98
N ARG A 49 6.32 6.04 -4.10
CA ARG A 49 6.24 7.50 -4.15
C ARG A 49 6.74 8.17 -2.86
N VAL A 50 6.49 7.56 -1.70
CA VAL A 50 6.83 8.16 -0.39
C VAL A 50 8.22 7.80 0.12
N TRP A 51 8.70 6.58 -0.15
CA TRP A 51 9.99 6.08 0.34
C TRP A 51 11.02 5.85 -0.78
N GLY A 52 10.67 6.12 -2.03
CA GLY A 52 11.48 5.80 -3.20
C GLY A 52 11.42 4.31 -3.54
N ARG A 53 12.14 3.92 -4.60
CA ARG A 53 12.23 2.51 -5.01
C ARG A 53 12.87 1.69 -3.88
N MET A 54 12.07 0.88 -3.21
CA MET A 54 12.53 0.04 -2.11
C MET A 54 13.18 -1.22 -2.70
N ASP A 55 14.48 -1.43 -2.46
CA ASP A 55 15.22 -2.61 -2.95
C ASP A 55 14.58 -3.93 -2.47
N ARG A 56 14.75 -5.00 -3.30
CA ARG A 56 14.53 -6.47 -3.16
C ARG A 56 13.78 -7.09 -1.95
N TYR A 57 13.68 -6.45 -0.80
CA TYR A 57 12.90 -6.81 0.38
C TYR A 57 11.38 -6.74 0.20
N HIS A 58 10.86 -6.12 -0.87
CA HIS A 58 9.44 -6.29 -1.25
C HIS A 58 9.12 -7.77 -1.61
N LEU A 59 10.08 -8.52 -2.15
CA LEU A 59 9.97 -9.98 -2.33
C LEU A 59 10.11 -10.75 -1.02
N ALA A 60 10.80 -10.19 -0.01
CA ALA A 60 10.87 -10.80 1.32
C ALA A 60 9.51 -10.74 2.04
N TRP A 61 8.74 -9.68 1.78
CA TRP A 61 7.38 -9.50 2.26
C TRP A 61 6.36 -10.44 1.58
N LEU A 62 6.61 -10.79 0.32
CA LEU A 62 5.91 -11.89 -0.38
C LEU A 62 6.21 -13.28 0.21
N ASN A 63 7.16 -13.42 1.14
CA ASN A 63 7.32 -14.68 1.90
C ASN A 63 6.33 -14.82 3.07
N VAL A 64 5.46 -13.83 3.30
CA VAL A 64 4.20 -14.04 4.06
C VAL A 64 3.30 -14.91 3.17
N GLY A 65 3.40 -16.22 3.37
CA GLY A 65 2.94 -17.24 2.43
C GLY A 65 3.89 -18.45 2.34
N ARG A 66 5.05 -18.44 3.02
CA ARG A 66 5.98 -19.59 3.08
C ARG A 66 5.43 -20.89 3.72
N GLY A 67 4.16 -20.95 4.08
CA GLY A 67 3.43 -22.17 4.42
C GLY A 67 2.31 -22.55 3.43
N SER A 68 2.06 -21.73 2.41
CA SER A 68 0.97 -21.84 1.44
C SER A 68 1.59 -21.73 0.04
N ALA A 69 2.22 -22.83 -0.43
CA ALA A 69 3.11 -22.88 -1.60
C ALA A 69 2.53 -22.24 -2.88
N PRO A 70 3.36 -21.68 -3.81
CA PRO A 70 3.90 -22.51 -4.92
C PRO A 70 5.28 -22.06 -5.50
N PRO A 71 6.15 -23.01 -5.92
CA PRO A 71 6.26 -23.31 -7.35
C PRO A 71 6.28 -24.83 -7.64
N GLY A 72 5.34 -25.29 -8.48
CA GLY A 72 5.28 -26.66 -9.01
C GLY A 72 3.92 -27.36 -8.88
N SER A 73 3.06 -26.95 -7.96
CA SER A 73 1.67 -27.43 -7.87
C SER A 73 0.72 -26.36 -8.39
N SER A 74 -0.15 -26.69 -9.34
CA SER A 74 -1.31 -25.86 -9.67
C SER A 74 -2.12 -25.68 -8.38
N LEU A 75 -2.13 -24.49 -7.79
CA LEU A 75 -3.10 -24.17 -6.75
C LEU A 75 -4.48 -24.34 -7.37
N ASP A 76 -5.34 -25.12 -6.73
CA ASP A 76 -6.76 -25.10 -7.05
C ASP A 76 -7.37 -23.75 -6.64
N ASP A 77 -8.63 -23.53 -7.00
CA ASP A 77 -9.31 -22.27 -6.68
C ASP A 77 -9.33 -22.00 -5.18
N ALA A 78 -9.42 -23.03 -4.34
CA ALA A 78 -9.38 -22.92 -2.89
C ALA A 78 -7.99 -22.45 -2.39
N GLY A 79 -6.92 -23.03 -2.92
CA GLY A 79 -5.55 -22.64 -2.63
C GLY A 79 -5.25 -21.20 -3.04
N THR A 80 -5.73 -20.79 -4.21
CA THR A 80 -5.61 -19.40 -4.68
C THR A 80 -6.32 -18.43 -3.75
N ARG A 81 -7.55 -18.74 -3.31
CA ARG A 81 -8.31 -17.90 -2.38
C ARG A 81 -7.62 -17.78 -1.02
N ARG A 82 -7.07 -18.87 -0.49
CA ARG A 82 -6.31 -18.87 0.77
C ARG A 82 -5.05 -18.03 0.66
N PHE A 83 -4.28 -18.19 -0.42
CA PHE A 83 -3.07 -17.41 -0.68
C PHE A 83 -3.37 -15.91 -0.70
N ILE A 84 -4.40 -15.48 -1.45
CA ILE A 84 -4.82 -14.08 -1.51
C ILE A 84 -5.17 -13.56 -0.10
N ALA A 85 -5.98 -14.29 0.67
CA ALA A 85 -6.40 -13.86 2.00
C ALA A 85 -5.24 -13.72 2.98
N GLU A 86 -4.27 -14.65 2.94
CA GLU A 86 -3.08 -14.61 3.79
C GLU A 86 -2.18 -13.41 3.46
N VAL A 87 -1.87 -13.21 2.18
CA VAL A 87 -1.03 -12.07 1.74
C VAL A 87 -1.73 -10.75 2.01
N ALA A 88 -3.03 -10.65 1.70
CA ALA A 88 -3.81 -9.45 1.95
C ALA A 88 -3.86 -9.11 3.45
N SER A 89 -4.06 -10.10 4.32
CA SER A 89 -4.04 -9.92 5.77
C SER A 89 -2.69 -9.40 6.28
N GLY A 90 -1.58 -9.95 5.79
CA GLY A 90 -0.24 -9.50 6.14
C GLY A 90 0.03 -8.05 5.71
N LYS A 91 -0.32 -7.71 4.47
CA LYS A 91 -0.13 -6.36 3.93
C LYS A 91 -1.04 -5.32 4.60
N LEU A 92 -2.27 -5.69 4.95
CA LEU A 92 -3.17 -4.84 5.75
C LEU A 92 -2.59 -4.48 7.11
N ALA A 93 -1.97 -5.44 7.81
CA ALA A 93 -1.39 -5.18 9.11
C ALA A 93 -0.36 -4.05 9.04
N VAL A 94 0.50 -4.06 8.02
CA VAL A 94 1.51 -3.01 7.88
C VAL A 94 0.94 -1.71 7.32
N LEU A 95 0.00 -1.73 6.39
CA LEU A 95 -0.68 -0.51 5.95
C LEU A 95 -1.30 0.22 7.14
N ARG A 96 -1.95 -0.50 8.05
CA ARG A 96 -2.53 0.06 9.29
C ARG A 96 -1.46 0.59 10.24
N THR A 97 -0.38 -0.17 10.47
CA THR A 97 0.74 0.29 11.31
C THR A 97 1.39 1.55 10.74
N MET A 98 1.65 1.57 9.44
CA MET A 98 2.25 2.69 8.73
C MET A 98 1.36 3.92 8.78
N ARG A 99 0.07 3.78 8.43
CA ARG A 99 -0.92 4.86 8.55
C ARG A 99 -0.87 5.48 9.94
N SER A 100 -0.95 4.64 10.97
CA SER A 100 -0.97 5.06 12.37
C SER A 100 0.33 5.76 12.79
N SER A 101 1.48 5.30 12.30
CA SER A 101 2.77 5.97 12.53
C SER A 101 2.84 7.34 11.85
N VAL A 102 2.47 7.45 10.58
CA VAL A 102 2.45 8.73 9.85
C VAL A 102 1.43 9.70 10.44
N GLU A 103 0.29 9.21 10.90
CA GLU A 103 -0.71 10.01 11.61
C GLU A 103 -0.17 10.56 12.93
N ARG A 104 0.59 9.79 13.72
CA ARG A 104 1.11 10.29 15.00
C ARG A 104 2.39 11.11 14.89
N GLN A 105 3.27 10.77 13.94
CA GLN A 105 4.66 11.22 13.91
C GLN A 105 4.99 12.05 12.67
N GLY A 106 4.11 12.07 11.67
CA GLY A 106 4.41 12.67 10.36
C GLY A 106 5.46 11.87 9.57
N TRP A 107 5.86 12.43 8.44
CA TRP A 107 6.97 11.92 7.64
C TRP A 107 7.61 13.07 6.87
N THR A 108 8.95 13.14 6.83
CA THR A 108 9.67 14.31 6.31
C THR A 108 9.48 14.59 4.82
N LEU A 109 9.00 13.60 4.05
CA LEU A 109 8.68 13.75 2.63
C LEU A 109 7.20 14.06 2.36
N LEU A 110 6.38 14.15 3.41
CA LEU A 110 4.98 14.56 3.31
C LEU A 110 4.83 16.00 3.79
N SER A 111 4.04 16.81 3.08
CA SER A 111 3.66 18.14 3.53
C SER A 111 2.43 18.08 4.43
N ASP A 112 2.32 18.97 5.42
CA ASP A 112 1.08 19.16 6.16
C ASP A 112 0.06 20.02 5.40
N ASP A 113 0.50 20.71 4.34
CA ASP A 113 -0.36 21.54 3.51
C ASP A 113 -1.32 20.68 2.67
N ALA A 114 -2.62 20.88 2.88
CA ALA A 114 -3.70 20.28 2.11
C ALA A 114 -3.96 21.02 0.78
N GLN A 115 -2.97 21.73 0.23
CA GLN A 115 -3.21 22.76 -0.76
C GLN A 115 -3.16 22.20 -2.20
N ASP A 116 -4.30 21.69 -2.66
CA ASP A 116 -4.76 22.04 -4.01
C ASP A 116 -5.47 23.40 -3.86
N ASP A 117 -4.74 24.49 -4.09
CA ASP A 117 -5.36 25.76 -4.43
C ASP A 117 -5.13 26.02 -5.92
N PRO A 118 -6.11 25.74 -6.79
CA PRO A 118 -6.00 26.03 -8.20
C PRO A 118 -6.71 27.35 -8.50
N THR A 119 -6.33 28.50 -7.91
CA THR A 119 -6.77 29.81 -8.44
C THR A 119 -5.95 31.00 -7.92
N GLU A 120 -4.74 31.19 -8.45
CA GLU A 120 -4.19 32.54 -8.66
C GLU A 120 -3.50 32.63 -10.02
N GLU A 121 -4.29 32.47 -11.08
CA GLU A 121 -3.97 33.02 -12.39
C GLU A 121 -5.21 33.74 -12.92
N ASN A 122 -5.39 35.01 -12.56
CA ASN A 122 -5.28 36.14 -13.49
C ASN A 122 -5.67 37.45 -12.79
N ARG A 123 -4.66 38.33 -12.67
CA ARG A 123 -4.68 39.80 -12.80
C ARG A 123 -6.03 40.53 -12.79
#